data_AF-A0ABD6Y3G2-F1
#
_entry.id   AF-A0ABD6Y3G2-F1
#
_cell.length_a   1.000
_cell.length_b   1.000
_cell.length_c   1.000
_cell.angle_alpha   90.00
_cell.angle_beta   90.00
_cell.angle_gamma   90.00
#
_symmetry.space_group_name_H-M   'P 1'
#
loop_
_entity.id
_entity.type
_entity.pdbx_description
1 polymer ?
#
loop_
_entity_poly.entity_id
_entity_poly.type
_entity_poly.pdbx_seq_one_letter_code
_entity_poly.pdbx_strand_id
1 'polypeptide(L)'
;MIKEKAKKKWDLTRKMLEITDDEYNGVTQEDANLRFIKTKLQIAVYYLRMLDEHNCEYEVPWNKEQFKWLLRKPAGDTKKQKAKDWCHQCCLIRDKACASWSYEEATA
;
A
#
# COMPACT_ATOMS: atom_id res chain seq x y z
N MET A 1 15.37 16.23 -1.13
CA MET A 1 14.93 16.16 0.29
C MET A 1 13.54 15.55 0.48
N ILE A 2 12.49 15.98 -0.24
CA ILE A 2 11.11 15.45 -0.05
C ILE A 2 11.02 13.96 -0.43
N LYS A 3 11.53 13.55 -1.59
CA LYS A 3 11.53 12.14 -2.02
C LYS A 3 12.24 11.19 -1.07
N GLU A 4 13.33 11.64 -0.44
CA GLU A 4 14.07 10.83 0.53
C GLU A 4 13.32 10.70 1.87
N LYS A 5 12.64 11.77 2.31
CA LYS A 5 11.75 11.73 3.49
C LYS A 5 10.55 10.82 3.25
N ALA A 6 9.92 10.91 2.07
CA ALA A 6 8.82 10.04 1.64
C ALA A 6 9.25 8.56 1.63
N LYS A 7 10.45 8.27 1.11
CA LYS A 7 11.03 6.92 1.13
C LYS A 7 11.21 6.41 2.57
N LYS A 8 11.89 7.20 3.43
CA LYS A 8 12.14 6.85 4.84
C LYS A 8 10.87 6.59 5.64
N LYS A 9 9.79 7.33 5.38
CA LYS A 9 8.48 7.15 6.04
C LYS A 9 7.92 5.73 5.85
N TRP A 10 8.09 5.14 4.67
CA TRP A 10 7.51 3.86 4.31
C TRP A 10 8.47 2.67 4.39
N ASP A 11 9.75 2.88 4.67
CA ASP A 11 10.76 1.82 4.66
C ASP A 11 10.42 0.65 5.60
N LEU A 12 9.96 0.93 6.82
CA LEU A 12 9.54 -0.13 7.76
C LEU A 12 8.35 -0.92 7.21
N THR A 13 7.34 -0.23 6.66
CA THR A 13 6.15 -0.86 6.08
C THR A 13 6.53 -1.72 4.89
N ARG A 14 7.44 -1.26 4.03
CA ARG A 14 7.93 -2.04 2.89
C ARG A 14 8.64 -3.31 3.34
N LYS A 15 9.51 -3.23 4.35
CA LYS A 15 10.16 -4.41 4.94
C LYS A 15 9.15 -5.43 5.49
N MET A 16 8.10 -4.96 6.17
CA MET A 16 7.03 -5.85 6.65
C MET A 16 6.26 -6.56 5.53
N LEU A 17 6.23 -5.95 4.35
CA LEU A 17 5.52 -6.45 3.18
C LEU A 17 6.41 -7.24 2.23
N GLU A 18 7.70 -7.39 2.52
CA GLU A 18 8.57 -8.28 1.75
C GLU A 18 8.00 -9.71 1.79
N ILE A 19 7.94 -10.34 0.62
CA ILE A 19 7.54 -11.73 0.50
C ILE A 19 8.80 -12.55 0.75
N THR A 20 8.76 -13.42 1.76
CA THR A 20 9.89 -14.30 2.09
C THR A 20 9.95 -15.48 1.11
N ASP A 21 11.10 -16.15 1.02
CA ASP A 21 11.23 -17.36 0.18
C ASP A 21 10.23 -18.44 0.59
N ASP A 22 9.98 -18.61 1.88
CA ASP A 22 8.97 -19.55 2.39
C ASP A 22 7.56 -19.17 1.92
N GLU A 23 7.22 -17.89 1.98
CA GLU A 23 5.93 -17.41 1.48
C GLU A 23 5.84 -17.49 -0.03
N TYR A 24 6.93 -17.33 -0.77
CA TYR A 24 6.99 -17.47 -2.22
C TYR A 24 6.78 -18.92 -2.66
N ASN A 25 7.53 -19.83 -2.04
CA ASN A 25 7.53 -21.26 -2.34
C ASN A 25 6.34 -22.01 -1.71
N GLY A 26 5.61 -21.38 -0.78
CA GLY A 26 4.41 -21.94 -0.17
C GLY A 26 3.35 -22.31 -1.20
N VAL A 27 2.88 -23.56 -1.17
CA VAL A 27 1.94 -24.13 -2.15
C VAL A 27 0.49 -24.13 -1.66
N THR A 28 0.23 -23.67 -0.43
CA THR A 28 -1.12 -23.66 0.14
C THR A 28 -1.93 -22.46 -0.36
N GLN A 29 -3.26 -22.57 -0.32
CA GLN A 29 -4.16 -21.44 -0.61
C GLN A 29 -3.93 -20.28 0.36
N GLU A 30 -3.54 -20.58 1.61
CA GLU A 30 -3.20 -19.56 2.61
C GLU A 30 -1.95 -18.79 2.21
N ASP A 31 -0.89 -19.47 1.76
CA ASP A 31 0.34 -18.80 1.33
C ASP A 31 0.08 -17.95 0.08
N ALA A 32 -0.72 -18.47 -0.88
CA ALA A 32 -1.15 -17.69 -2.04
C ALA A 32 -1.95 -16.44 -1.65
N ASN A 33 -2.83 -16.54 -0.65
CA ASN A 33 -3.58 -15.40 -0.13
C ASN A 33 -2.68 -14.39 0.58
N LEU A 34 -1.71 -14.85 1.38
CA LEU A 34 -0.76 -13.96 2.07
C LEU A 34 0.12 -13.20 1.07
N ARG A 35 0.64 -13.89 0.04
CA ARG A 35 1.36 -13.24 -1.08
C ARG A 35 0.50 -12.17 -1.74
N PHE A 36 -0.74 -12.51 -2.07
CA PHE A 36 -1.67 -11.57 -2.69
C PHE A 36 -1.90 -10.33 -1.81
N ILE A 37 -2.15 -10.54 -0.52
CA ILE A 37 -2.34 -9.45 0.46
C ILE A 37 -1.10 -8.55 0.49
N LYS A 38 0.10 -9.13 0.64
CA LYS A 38 1.35 -8.37 0.66
C LYS A 38 1.55 -7.56 -0.62
N THR A 39 1.37 -8.16 -1.80
CA THR A 39 1.47 -7.46 -3.09
C THR A 39 0.50 -6.29 -3.18
N LYS A 40 -0.77 -6.45 -2.78
CA LYS A 40 -1.75 -5.35 -2.82
C LYS A 40 -1.40 -4.22 -1.86
N LEU A 41 -0.90 -4.54 -0.67
CA LEU A 41 -0.43 -3.53 0.27
C LEU A 41 0.84 -2.83 -0.21
N GLN A 42 1.75 -3.53 -0.91
CA GLN A 42 2.93 -2.91 -1.53
C GLN A 42 2.53 -1.85 -2.57
N ILE A 43 1.55 -2.18 -3.42
CA ILE A 43 0.99 -1.25 -4.41
C ILE A 43 0.30 -0.06 -3.71
N ALA A 44 -0.48 -0.32 -2.66
CA ALA A 44 -1.13 0.73 -1.88
C ALA A 44 -0.10 1.72 -1.29
N VAL A 45 0.96 1.21 -0.66
CA VAL A 45 2.06 2.01 -0.12
C VAL A 45 2.79 2.79 -1.22
N TYR A 46 2.95 2.20 -2.41
CA TYR A 46 3.52 2.92 -3.55
C TYR A 46 2.70 4.16 -3.93
N TYR A 47 1.36 4.05 -3.98
CA TYR A 47 0.49 5.20 -4.26
C TYR A 47 0.58 6.28 -3.17
N LEU A 48 0.58 5.89 -1.90
CA LEU A 48 0.72 6.85 -0.79
C LEU A 48 2.09 7.54 -0.79
N ARG A 49 3.15 6.81 -1.15
CA ARG A 49 4.48 7.40 -1.32
C ARG A 49 4.49 8.44 -2.44
N MET A 50 3.80 8.20 -3.56
CA MET A 50 3.69 9.22 -4.62
C MET A 50 3.05 10.51 -4.08
N LEU A 51 2.00 10.40 -3.27
CA LEU A 51 1.38 11.57 -2.63
C LEU A 51 2.37 12.31 -1.71
N ASP A 52 3.18 11.59 -0.92
CA ASP A 52 4.23 12.22 -0.09
C ASP A 52 5.29 12.93 -0.95
N GLU A 53 5.65 12.37 -2.11
CA GLU A 53 6.65 12.94 -3.01
C GLU A 53 6.20 14.29 -3.61
N HIS A 54 4.88 14.48 -3.71
CA HIS A 54 4.23 15.71 -4.18
C HIS A 54 3.66 16.56 -3.03
N ASN A 55 3.97 16.23 -1.77
CA ASN A 55 3.51 16.95 -0.58
C ASN A 55 1.98 17.10 -0.47
N CYS A 56 1.23 16.08 -0.93
CA CYS A 56 -0.21 16.06 -0.80
C CYS A 56 -0.65 15.65 0.60
N GLU A 57 -1.71 16.29 1.08
CA GLU A 57 -2.46 15.81 2.24
C GLU A 57 -3.36 14.64 1.83
N TYR A 58 -3.35 13.58 2.63
CA TYR A 58 -4.21 12.43 2.45
C TYR A 58 -4.38 11.67 3.77
N GLU A 59 -5.45 10.88 3.84
CA GLU A 59 -5.70 9.94 4.93
C GLU A 59 -5.36 8.52 4.50
N VAL A 60 -4.65 7.79 5.34
CA VAL A 60 -4.35 6.37 5.11
C VAL A 60 -5.61 5.56 5.46
N PRO A 61 -6.09 4.64 4.60
CA PRO A 61 -7.36 3.94 4.83
C PRO A 61 -7.29 2.84 5.90
N TRP A 62 -6.19 2.79 6.66
CA TRP A 62 -5.96 1.81 7.71
C TRP A 62 -5.19 2.39 8.89
N ASN A 63 -5.45 1.84 10.06
CA ASN A 63 -4.61 2.02 11.24
C ASN A 63 -3.58 0.89 11.39
N LYS A 64 -2.66 1.05 12.35
CA LYS A 64 -1.58 0.09 12.62
C LYS A 64 -2.08 -1.31 12.98
N GLU A 65 -3.18 -1.42 13.72
CA GLU A 65 -3.72 -2.71 14.16
C GLU A 65 -4.39 -3.45 13.02
N GLN A 66 -5.19 -2.75 12.22
CA GLN A 66 -5.83 -3.31 11.03
C GLN A 66 -4.78 -3.78 10.02
N PHE A 67 -3.72 -3.00 9.80
CA PHE A 67 -2.62 -3.40 8.92
C PHE A 67 -1.92 -4.68 9.40
N LYS A 68 -1.60 -4.76 10.70
CA LYS A 68 -1.01 -5.98 11.28
C LYS A 68 -1.96 -7.17 11.20
N TRP A 69 -3.25 -6.97 11.41
CA TRP A 69 -4.25 -8.04 11.32
C TRP A 69 -4.29 -8.68 9.93
N LEU A 70 -4.17 -7.90 8.86
CA LEU A 70 -4.12 -8.41 7.50
C LEU A 70 -2.93 -9.32 7.22
N LEU A 71 -1.79 -9.08 7.88
CA LEU A 71 -0.56 -9.87 7.70
C LEU A 71 -0.49 -11.10 8.61
N ARG A 72 -1.33 -11.19 9.64
CA ARG A 72 -1.36 -12.35 10.54
C ARG A 72 -2.01 -13.55 9.86
N LYS A 73 -1.49 -14.75 10.13
CA LYS A 73 -2.20 -16.00 9.84
C LYS A 73 -3.39 -16.18 10.82
N PRO A 74 -4.50 -16.81 10.40
CA PRO A 74 -4.72 -17.34 9.06
C PRO A 74 -5.04 -16.26 8.01
N ALA A 75 -4.57 -16.47 6.78
CA ALA A 75 -4.76 -15.54 5.65
C ALA A 75 -5.93 -15.98 4.75
N GLY A 76 -7.16 -15.64 5.18
CA GLY A 76 -8.39 -15.98 4.47
C GLY A 76 -8.88 -14.93 3.46
N ASP A 77 -9.97 -15.26 2.76
CA ASP A 77 -10.52 -14.42 1.69
C ASP A 77 -11.04 -13.06 2.16
N THR A 78 -11.52 -12.94 3.40
CA THR A 78 -11.90 -11.64 3.98
C THR A 78 -10.73 -10.66 4.01
N LYS A 79 -9.54 -11.12 4.41
CA LYS A 79 -8.32 -10.30 4.42
C LYS A 79 -7.88 -9.98 3.00
N LYS A 80 -7.97 -10.94 2.08
CA LYS A 80 -7.69 -10.74 0.66
C LYS A 80 -8.58 -9.64 0.06
N GLN A 81 -9.88 -9.66 0.33
CA GLN A 81 -10.81 -8.64 -0.14
C GLN A 81 -10.48 -7.28 0.47
N LYS A 82 -10.24 -7.22 1.79
CA LYS A 82 -9.85 -5.97 2.45
C LYS A 82 -8.58 -5.35 1.87
N ALA A 83 -7.58 -6.18 1.52
CA ALA A 83 -6.37 -5.72 0.85
C ALA A 83 -6.64 -5.12 -0.55
N LYS A 84 -7.58 -5.72 -1.31
CA LYS A 84 -8.01 -5.16 -2.60
C LYS A 84 -8.68 -3.81 -2.41
N ASP A 85 -9.61 -3.71 -1.46
CA ASP A 85 -10.37 -2.48 -1.22
C ASP A 85 -9.43 -1.33 -0.82
N TRP A 86 -8.48 -1.57 0.08
CA TRP A 86 -7.48 -0.57 0.47
C TRP A 86 -6.55 -0.18 -0.67
N CYS A 87 -6.12 -1.14 -1.48
CA CYS A 87 -5.33 -0.85 -2.68
C CYS A 87 -6.11 0.03 -3.66
N HIS A 88 -7.41 -0.24 -3.85
CA HIS A 88 -8.27 0.56 -4.70
C HIS A 88 -8.51 1.97 -4.13
N GLN A 89 -8.78 2.09 -2.84
CA GLN A 89 -8.92 3.38 -2.17
C GLN A 89 -7.65 4.25 -2.33
N CYS A 90 -6.47 3.67 -2.13
CA CYS A 90 -5.21 4.41 -2.33
C CYS A 90 -5.02 4.85 -3.79
N CYS A 91 -5.48 4.04 -4.75
CA CYS A 91 -5.48 4.42 -6.17
C CYS A 91 -6.36 5.65 -6.41
N LEU A 92 -7.59 5.64 -5.88
CA LEU A 92 -8.55 6.74 -6.03
C LEU A 92 -8.03 8.04 -5.37
N ILE A 93 -7.43 7.95 -4.19
CA ILE A 93 -6.81 9.11 -3.52
C ILE A 93 -5.70 9.69 -4.39
N ARG A 94 -4.81 8.84 -4.91
CA ARG A 94 -3.75 9.26 -5.85
C ARG A 94 -4.33 9.92 -7.08
N ASP A 95 -5.31 9.30 -7.74
CA ASP A 95 -5.87 9.80 -8.99
C ASP A 95 -6.54 11.16 -8.81
N LYS A 96 -7.25 11.36 -7.70
CA LYS A 96 -7.82 12.65 -7.33
C LYS A 96 -6.75 13.73 -7.15
N ALA A 97 -5.62 13.41 -6.51
CA ALA A 97 -4.52 14.34 -6.31
C ALA A 97 -3.73 14.63 -7.61
N CYS A 98 -3.55 13.63 -8.47
CA CYS A 98 -2.91 13.82 -9.77
C CYS A 98 -3.71 14.79 -10.66
N ALA A 99 -5.04 14.72 -10.61
CA ALA A 99 -5.89 15.65 -11.36
C ALA A 99 -5.63 17.12 -10.93
N SER A 100 -5.46 17.39 -9.64
CA SER A 100 -5.09 18.73 -9.16
C SER A 100 -3.67 19.14 -9.56
N TRP A 101 -2.69 18.23 -9.53
CA TRP A 101 -1.31 18.54 -9.97
C TRP A 101 -1.26 18.95 -11.42
N SER A 102 -1.96 18.22 -12.29
CA SER A 102 -1.97 18.52 -13.72
C SER A 102 -2.56 19.89 -14.05
N TYR A 103 -3.47 20.39 -13.21
CA TYR A 103 -4.07 21.70 -13.35
C TYR A 103 -3.16 22.83 -12.83
N GLU A 104 -2.53 22.63 -11.67
CA GLU A 104 -1.56 23.59 -11.10
C GLU A 104 -0.32 23.73 -11.99
N GLU A 105 0.22 22.62 -12.50
CA GLU A 105 1.36 22.64 -13.44
C GLU A 105 1.01 23.29 -14.80
N ALA A 106 -0.25 23.25 -15.22
CA ALA A 106 -0.69 23.89 -16.46
C ALA A 106 -0.99 25.39 -16.31
N THR A 107 -1.12 25.88 -15.08
CA THR A 107 -1.50 27.28 -14.77
C THR A 107 -0.39 28.08 -14.07
N ALA A 108 0.72 27.44 -13.70
CA ALA A 108 1.94 28.05 -13.16
C ALA A 108 2.94 28.41 -14.28
#